data_AF-X0R7P6-F1
#
_entry.id   AF-X0R7P6-F1
#
_cell.length_a   1.000
_cell.length_b   1.000
_cell.length_c   1.000
_cell.angle_alpha   90.00
_cell.angle_beta   90.00
_cell.angle_gamma   90.00
#
_symmetry.space_group_name_H-M   'P 1'
#
loop_
_entity.id
_entity.type
_entity.pdbx_description
1 polymer ?
#
loop_
_entity_poly.entity_id
_entity_poly.type
_entity_poly.pdbx_seq_one_letter_code
_entity_poly.pdbx_strand_id
1 'polypeptide(L)' 'MIHHEIREWVAELMKLDIATASPEELAKLDAMTALAEGQYVQQLLSLHEFRPLAG' A
#
# COMPACT_ATOMS: atom_id res chain seq x y z
N MET A 1 0.91 -10.56 -3.85
CA MET A 1 0.66 -9.78 -5.08
C MET A 1 0.26 -8.34 -4.73
N ILE A 2 -0.74 -8.13 -3.86
CA ILE A 2 -1.27 -6.81 -3.48
C ILE A 2 -0.22 -5.81 -2.94
N HIS A 3 0.76 -6.25 -2.13
CA HIS A 3 1.77 -5.34 -1.55
C HIS A 3 2.65 -4.65 -2.59
N HIS A 4 3.13 -5.40 -3.59
CA HIS A 4 4.02 -4.84 -4.61
C HIS A 4 3.28 -3.84 -5.50
N GLU A 5 2.04 -4.16 -5.88
CA GLU A 5 1.18 -3.29 -6.68
C GLU A 5 0.83 -2.00 -5.94
N ILE A 6 0.48 -2.09 -4.64
CA ILE A 6 0.22 -0.90 -3.82
C ILE A 6 1.50 -0.06 -3.67
N ARG A 7 2.65 -0.70 -3.48
CA ARG A 7 3.93 0.00 -3.33
C ARG A 7 4.32 0.76 -4.60
N GLU A 8 4.17 0.16 -5.77
CA GLU A 8 4.41 0.82 -7.06
C GLU A 8 3.43 1.99 -7.26
N TRP A 9 2.15 1.79 -6.98
CA TRP A 9 1.14 2.86 -7.06
C TRP A 9 1.45 4.03 -6.12
N VAL A 10 1.87 3.76 -4.87
CA VAL A 10 2.27 4.80 -3.92
C VAL A 10 3.55 5.51 -4.39
N ALA A 11 4.50 4.79 -4.99
CA ALA A 11 5.71 5.39 -5.55
C ALA A 11 5.39 6.35 -6.70
N GLU A 12 4.49 5.96 -7.61
CA GLU A 12 3.99 6.82 -8.68
C GLU A 12 3.27 8.07 -8.13
N LEU A 13 2.42 7.89 -7.12
CA LEU A 13 1.72 9.00 -6.46
C LEU A 13 2.69 9.99 -5.82
N MET A 14 3.78 9.48 -5.22
CA MET A 14 4.84 10.28 -4.63
C MET A 14 5.84 10.83 -5.65
N LYS A 15 5.70 10.46 -6.94
CA LYS A 15 6.68 10.74 -8.01
C LYS A 15 8.10 10.31 -7.63
N LEU A 16 8.20 9.18 -6.93
CA LEU A 16 9.44 8.63 -6.43
C LEU A 16 9.92 7.54 -7.40
N ASP A 17 11.15 7.69 -7.90
CA ASP A 17 11.82 6.59 -8.60
C ASP A 17 12.47 5.66 -7.56
N ILE A 18 11.90 4.47 -7.41
CA ILE A 18 12.36 3.45 -6.46
C ILE A 18 13.81 3.04 -6.73
N ALA A 19 14.28 3.12 -7.98
CA ALA A 19 15.64 2.73 -8.36
C ALA A 19 16.70 3.75 -7.91
N THR A 20 16.32 5.02 -7.73
CA THR A 20 17.24 6.10 -7.35
C THR A 20 16.96 6.69 -5.98
N ALA A 21 15.86 6.28 -5.34
CA ALA A 21 15.44 6.79 -4.05
C ALA A 21 16.48 6.51 -2.95
N SER A 22 16.65 7.49 -2.08
CA SER A 22 17.45 7.35 -0.87
C SER A 22 16.77 6.38 0.13
N PRO A 23 17.53 5.82 1.08
CA PRO A 23 16.95 4.94 2.11
C PRO A 23 15.84 5.61 2.94
N GLU A 24 15.92 6.91 3.17
CA GLU A 24 14.91 7.68 3.89
C GLU A 24 13.61 7.82 3.07
N GLU A 25 13.73 8.04 1.76
CA GLU A 25 12.60 8.10 0.85
C GLU A 25 11.92 6.73 0.69
N LEU A 26 12.71 5.66 0.63
CA LEU A 26 12.20 4.29 0.62
C LEU A 26 11.48 3.95 1.94
N ALA A 27 12.01 4.38 3.09
CA ALA A 27 11.32 4.19 4.37
C ALA A 27 9.98 4.94 4.43
N LYS A 28 9.92 6.14 3.84
CA LYS A 28 8.68 6.91 3.72
C LYS A 28 7.68 6.25 2.77
N LEU A 29 8.16 5.72 1.64
CA LEU A 29 7.35 4.94 0.70
C LEU A 29 6.74 3.71 1.39
N ASP A 30 7.53 2.98 2.16
CA ASP A 30 7.06 1.78 2.87
C ASP A 30 6.03 2.13 3.95
N ALA A 31 6.21 3.23 4.68
CA ALA A 31 5.23 3.72 5.65
C ALA A 31 3.89 4.12 4.99
N MET A 32 3.95 4.81 3.84
CA MET A 32 2.77 5.19 3.07
C MET A 32 2.07 3.96 2.46
N THR A 33 2.84 2.97 2.02
CA THR A 33 2.34 1.69 1.50
C THR A 33 1.55 0.95 2.59
N ALA A 34 2.10 0.84 3.80
CA ALA A 34 1.42 0.20 4.92
C ALA A 34 0.10 0.88 5.30
N LEU A 35 0.06 2.23 5.21
CA LEU A 35 -1.17 2.98 5.43
C LEU A 35 -2.23 2.69 4.35
N ALA A 36 -1.81 2.67 3.08
CA ALA A 36 -2.69 2.36 1.96
C ALA A 36 -3.24 0.94 2.03
N GLU A 37 -2.41 -0.04 2.42
CA GLU A 37 -2.83 -1.42 2.66
C GLU A 37 -3.88 -1.51 3.78
N GLY A 38 -3.66 -0.82 4.90
CA GLY A 38 -4.62 -0.79 6.00
C GLY A 38 -5.97 -0.21 5.58
N GLN A 39 -5.95 0.88 4.80
CA GLN A 39 -7.17 1.48 4.26
C GLN A 39 -7.87 0.57 3.27
N TYR A 40 -7.13 -0.10 2.39
CA TYR A 40 -7.67 -1.07 1.44
C TYR A 40 -8.38 -2.22 2.15
N VAL A 41 -7.76 -2.79 3.19
CA VAL A 41 -8.37 -3.84 4.02
C VAL A 41 -9.62 -3.33 4.74
N GLN A 42 -9.59 -2.12 5.31
CA GLN A 42 -10.77 -1.53 5.94
C GLN A 42 -11.92 -1.31 4.94
N GLN A 43 -11.62 -0.84 3.73
CA GLN A 43 -12.62 -0.66 2.68
C GLN A 43 -13.21 -1.99 2.25
N LEU A 44 -12.39 -3.03 2.07
CA LEU A 44 -12.85 -4.39 1.77
C LEU A 44 -13.77 -4.93 2.87
N LEU A 45 -13.39 -4.80 4.14
CA LEU A 45 -14.22 -5.21 5.28
C LEU A 45 -15.52 -4.41 5.40
N SER A 46 -15.58 -3.21 4.83
CA SER A 46 -16.79 -2.37 4.79
C SER A 46 -17.72 -2.77 3.64
N LEU A 47 -17.28 -3.60 2.69
CA LEU A 47 -18.14 -4.12 1.63
C LEU A 47 -19.10 -5.16 2.21
N HIS A 48 -20.39 -4.94 2.01
CA HIS A 48 -21.46 -5.76 2.58
C HIS A 48 -21.42 -7.23 2.12
N GLU A 49 -20.75 -7.52 1.00
CA GLU A 49 -20.60 -8.85 0.42
C GLU A 49 -19.27 -9.52 0.77
N PHE A 50 -18.32 -8.78 1.34
CA PHE A 50 -17.02 -9.31 1.71
C PHE A 50 -17.11 -10.04 3.04
N ARG A 51 -16.95 -11.37 2.99
CA ARG A 51 -16.72 -12.18 4.19
C ARG A 51 -15.22 -12.47 4.30
N PRO A 52 -14.53 -11.96 5.33
CA PRO A 52 -13.15 -12.35 5.56
C PRO A 52 -13.06 -13.87 5.74
N LEU A 53 -12.12 -14.50 5.04
CA LEU A 53 -11.89 -15.96 5.10
C LEU A 53 -11.27 -16.42 6.43
N ALA A 54 -10.92 -15.50 7.32
CA ALA A 54 -10.34 -15.77 8.62
C ALA A 54 -11.31 -15.33 9.72
N GLY A 55 -11.90 -16.32 10.37
CA GLY A 55 -12.40 -16.26 11.75
C GLY A 55 -11.58 -17.20 12.61
#